data_AF-A0A7K6B5I3-F1
#
_entry.id   AF-A0A7K6B5I3-F1
#
_cell.length_a   1.000
_cell.length_b   1.000
_cell.length_c   1.000
_cell.angle_alpha   90.00
_cell.angle_beta   90.00
_cell.angle_gamma   90.00
#
_symmetry.space_group_name_H-M   'P 1'
#
loop_
_entity.id
_entity.type
_entity.pdbx_description
1 polymer ?
#
loop_
_entity_poly.entity_id
_entity_poly.type
_entity_poly.pdbx_seq_one_letter_code
_entity_poly.pdbx_strand_id
1 'polypeptide(L)'
;LDKLVIPVRSGLCSQKYKPVDYRHLYELAATAKMACAKIHLKMEKTEQFSKINKEQMLLKQHRQVWWQEHKRLSELRQKAEAELKTFLDEESHKHKFLLDVRDLECKLSEERDRYQRDAVDPVWQLRENLKVKLSEMQCHPSEEACLKCETSPAELLQQVKSVKKQHKTGLEFLVRESLALERELEAYKTKDLAPFFEEKNGLFLEVPTALLSLECPYPDLKTLVMDAYRKLASVYWAKLQEIDQQLDALYRDMEWQEEDQWIFQTVINQYPSDLQRRRALYLDVLQRYLPHKSRQDLVAHERAWDRYHFTRHQRRTLMLNWAQARQAFLLTAEAAVAEACAAHEAEVLLVNSRQKQQEICAELKAKVLRWKAQQEEAAKLEAAVAARRKEKEDEKERLRREQETIRRAQEKVQVKKYWAEKQLKWQEQEEKDLRRLEELRKLMAEQAVKDRERVRFRQALLQERLLEKKELALGEARAEEAREKRLEALRQQVAVVARPDPARAVADTVASKARMGVGTKEEFHLQKPLFVLHTYSEEQVISDPRLRVELALREAGLHKTLYAKEVMARVPPRRPPRRETESTALK
;
A
#
# COMPACT_ATOMS: atom_id res chain seq x y z
N LEU A 1 63.44 93.18 1.71
CA LEU A 1 62.75 94.32 1.06
C LEU A 1 62.79 95.47 2.04
N ASP A 2 63.51 96.53 1.70
CA ASP A 2 63.65 97.73 2.53
C ASP A 2 62.46 98.68 2.40
N LYS A 3 62.45 99.70 3.27
CA LYS A 3 61.54 100.86 3.30
C LYS A 3 60.12 100.50 3.82
N LEU A 4 59.43 101.36 4.57
CA LEU A 4 59.64 102.78 4.87
C LEU A 4 59.66 103.09 6.38
N VAL A 5 60.32 104.20 6.73
CA VAL A 5 60.06 104.96 7.97
C VAL A 5 59.41 106.28 7.58
N ILE A 6 58.21 106.57 8.11
CA ILE A 6 57.62 107.92 8.13
C ILE A 6 56.97 108.12 9.52
N PRO A 7 57.43 109.11 10.31
CA PRO A 7 56.80 109.45 11.58
C PRO A 7 55.79 110.60 11.42
N VAL A 8 54.56 110.44 11.92
CA VAL A 8 53.60 111.53 12.11
C VAL A 8 53.15 111.56 13.56
N ARG A 9 53.34 112.71 14.23
CA ARG A 9 52.91 112.95 15.62
C ARG A 9 51.48 113.51 15.65
N SER A 10 50.94 113.60 16.87
CA SER A 10 49.75 114.38 17.26
C SER A 10 48.42 114.00 16.60
N GLY A 11 47.80 112.94 17.11
CA GLY A 11 46.34 112.83 17.27
C GLY A 11 45.96 113.02 18.74
N LEU A 12 44.81 113.65 19.03
CA LEU A 12 44.40 114.03 20.39
C LEU A 12 43.92 112.80 21.21
N CYS A 13 44.72 112.34 22.15
CA CYS A 13 44.34 111.25 23.06
C CYS A 13 43.48 111.75 24.24
N SER A 14 42.26 111.23 24.36
CA SER A 14 41.40 111.49 25.53
C SER A 14 41.97 110.90 26.82
N GLN A 15 41.97 111.67 27.92
CA GLN A 15 42.52 111.28 29.23
C GLN A 15 41.62 110.28 30.02
N LYS A 16 40.88 109.40 29.33
CA LYS A 16 40.00 108.40 29.96
C LYS A 16 40.65 107.03 30.20
N TYR A 17 41.87 106.83 29.71
CA TYR A 17 42.60 105.56 29.86
C TYR A 17 43.92 105.81 30.60
N LYS A 18 44.17 105.04 31.66
CA LYS A 18 45.49 104.99 32.31
C LYS A 18 46.52 104.48 31.28
N PRO A 19 47.77 104.96 31.30
CA PRO A 19 48.80 104.44 30.42
C PRO A 19 48.94 102.92 30.64
N VAL A 20 48.79 102.16 29.56
CA VAL A 20 48.87 100.70 29.60
C VAL A 20 50.34 100.33 29.81
N ASP A 21 50.64 99.65 30.92
CA ASP A 21 51.98 99.11 31.14
C ASP A 21 52.19 97.87 30.27
N TYR A 22 52.78 98.11 29.10
CA TYR A 22 53.15 97.05 28.16
C TYR A 22 54.18 96.08 28.73
N ARG A 23 55.05 96.49 29.67
CA ARG A 23 56.00 95.57 30.33
C ARG A 23 55.25 94.59 31.21
N HIS A 24 54.35 95.10 32.04
CA HIS A 24 53.48 94.27 32.88
C HIS A 24 52.59 93.33 32.02
N LEU A 25 52.07 93.79 30.88
CA LEU A 25 51.36 92.90 29.94
C LEU A 25 52.26 91.84 29.30
N TYR A 26 53.52 92.15 28.96
CA TYR A 26 54.48 91.14 28.47
C TYR A 26 54.86 90.13 29.56
N GLU A 27 54.98 90.55 30.81
CA GLU A 27 55.21 89.68 31.97
C GLU A 27 54.01 88.77 32.24
N LEU A 28 52.78 89.30 32.19
CA LEU A 28 51.54 88.52 32.27
C LEU A 28 51.42 87.54 31.08
N ALA A 29 51.77 87.95 29.86
CA ALA A 29 51.77 87.06 28.71
C ALA A 29 52.88 85.99 28.79
N ALA A 30 54.05 86.30 29.34
CA ALA A 30 55.15 85.34 29.54
C ALA A 30 54.82 84.32 30.64
N THR A 31 54.28 84.77 31.77
CA THR A 31 53.83 83.89 32.85
C THR A 31 52.65 83.02 32.42
N ALA A 32 51.69 83.57 31.65
CA ALA A 32 50.63 82.77 31.01
C ALA A 32 51.19 81.73 30.04
N LYS A 33 52.15 82.09 29.16
CA LYS A 33 52.83 81.13 28.27
C LYS A 33 53.55 80.01 29.06
N MET A 34 54.24 80.34 30.16
CA MET A 34 54.84 79.34 31.03
C MET A 34 53.79 78.46 31.74
N ALA A 35 52.63 79.01 32.10
CA ALA A 35 51.53 78.24 32.67
C ALA A 35 50.94 77.28 31.62
N CYS A 36 50.68 77.74 30.40
CA CYS A 36 50.26 76.90 29.28
C CYS A 36 51.27 75.78 28.97
N ALA A 37 52.58 76.07 28.95
CA ALA A 37 53.62 75.05 28.76
C ALA A 37 53.63 74.02 29.91
N LYS A 38 53.44 74.45 31.16
CA LYS A 38 53.29 73.55 32.32
C LYS A 38 52.02 72.70 32.27
N ILE A 39 50.94 73.20 31.64
CA ILE A 39 49.70 72.44 31.41
C ILE A 39 49.91 71.42 30.28
N HIS A 40 50.52 71.82 29.16
CA HIS A 40 50.84 70.94 28.03
C HIS A 40 51.72 69.76 28.48
N LEU A 41 52.80 70.04 29.21
CA LEU A 41 53.72 69.03 29.75
C LEU A 41 53.06 68.11 30.79
N LYS A 42 51.99 68.57 31.47
CA LYS A 42 51.13 67.69 32.28
C LYS A 42 50.23 66.82 31.41
N MET A 43 49.61 67.38 30.36
CA MET A 43 48.76 66.63 29.43
C MET A 43 49.54 65.50 28.74
N GLU A 44 50.72 65.80 28.18
CA GLU A 44 51.63 64.81 27.57
C GLU A 44 51.97 63.68 28.53
N LYS A 45 52.31 64.00 29.80
CA LYS A 45 52.58 63.00 30.83
C LYS A 45 51.36 62.15 31.17
N THR A 46 50.16 62.74 31.25
CA THR A 46 48.92 61.97 31.47
C THR A 46 48.55 61.09 30.27
N GLU A 47 48.86 61.52 29.04
CA GLU A 47 48.64 60.73 27.83
C GLU A 47 49.62 59.56 27.75
N GLN A 48 50.91 59.79 28.03
CA GLN A 48 51.93 58.74 28.16
C GLN A 48 51.54 57.72 29.24
N PHE A 49 51.13 58.17 30.43
CA PHE A 49 50.65 57.29 31.49
C PHE A 49 49.39 56.51 31.06
N SER A 50 48.45 57.13 30.34
CA SER A 50 47.29 56.45 29.76
C SER A 50 47.68 55.35 28.77
N LYS A 51 48.65 55.62 27.88
CA LYS A 51 49.19 54.65 26.91
C LYS A 51 49.88 53.47 27.63
N ILE A 52 50.76 53.75 28.59
CA ILE A 52 51.47 52.73 29.37
C ILE A 52 50.49 51.86 30.17
N ASN A 53 49.49 52.46 30.82
CA ASN A 53 48.50 51.70 31.60
C ASN A 53 47.62 50.79 30.69
N LYS A 54 47.19 51.29 29.52
CA LYS A 54 46.48 50.47 28.53
C LYS A 54 47.31 49.26 28.08
N GLU A 55 48.58 49.49 27.75
CA GLU A 55 49.52 48.43 27.35
C GLU A 55 49.75 47.42 28.49
N GLN A 56 49.95 47.87 29.72
CA GLN A 56 50.06 46.98 30.88
C GLN A 56 48.81 46.14 31.14
N MET A 57 47.61 46.67 30.85
CA MET A 57 46.36 45.90 30.97
C MET A 57 46.22 44.86 29.84
N LEU A 58 46.56 45.19 28.60
CA LEU A 58 46.61 44.22 27.49
C LEU A 58 47.61 43.10 27.77
N LEU A 59 48.83 43.43 28.18
CA LEU A 59 49.85 42.44 28.52
C LEU A 59 49.46 41.54 29.71
N LYS A 60 48.64 42.03 30.66
CA LYS A 60 48.06 41.19 31.72
C LYS A 60 47.03 40.21 31.15
N GLN A 61 46.15 40.66 30.25
CA GLN A 61 45.14 39.81 29.61
C GLN A 61 45.79 38.73 28.73
N HIS A 62 46.77 39.10 27.91
CA HIS A 62 47.51 38.14 27.06
C HIS A 62 48.27 37.10 27.89
N ARG A 63 48.89 37.51 29.01
CA ARG A 63 49.52 36.57 29.97
C ARG A 63 48.50 35.63 30.62
N GLN A 64 47.31 36.11 30.95
CA GLN A 64 46.24 35.26 31.51
C GLN A 64 45.80 34.20 30.50
N VAL A 65 45.55 34.60 29.24
CA VAL A 65 45.19 33.66 28.16
C VAL A 65 46.31 32.63 27.94
N TRP A 66 47.56 33.07 27.87
CA TRP A 66 48.70 32.17 27.71
C TRP A 66 48.83 31.17 28.87
N TRP A 67 48.61 31.58 30.12
CA TRP A 67 48.58 30.66 31.27
C TRP A 67 47.42 29.67 31.22
N GLN A 68 46.23 30.10 30.78
CA GLN A 68 45.07 29.23 30.61
C GLN A 68 45.31 28.18 29.51
N GLU A 69 45.83 28.60 28.36
CA GLU A 69 46.12 27.69 27.25
C GLU A 69 47.31 26.76 27.56
N HIS A 70 48.38 27.25 28.20
CA HIS A 70 49.47 26.40 28.69
C HIS A 70 48.95 25.30 29.63
N LYS A 71 48.06 25.65 30.56
CA LYS A 71 47.41 24.67 31.44
C LYS A 71 46.60 23.66 30.62
N ARG A 72 45.71 24.12 29.75
CA ARG A 72 44.86 23.27 28.89
C ARG A 72 45.69 22.32 28.02
N LEU A 73 46.75 22.81 27.39
CA LEU A 73 47.66 22.00 26.57
C LEU A 73 48.45 20.99 27.41
N SER A 74 48.83 21.34 28.64
CA SER A 74 49.46 20.40 29.57
C SER A 74 48.50 19.29 30.00
N GLU A 75 47.24 19.62 30.31
CA GLU A 75 46.19 18.64 30.65
C GLU A 75 45.83 17.74 29.45
N LEU A 76 45.67 18.31 28.25
CA LEU A 76 45.44 17.55 27.01
C LEU A 76 46.62 16.64 26.67
N ARG A 77 47.86 17.11 26.86
CA ARG A 77 49.07 16.31 26.65
C ARG A 77 49.14 15.15 27.63
N GLN A 78 48.95 15.38 28.92
CA GLN A 78 48.94 14.32 29.94
C GLN A 78 47.84 13.28 29.65
N LYS A 79 46.67 13.73 29.20
CA LYS A 79 45.59 12.83 28.77
C LYS A 79 46.00 12.00 27.56
N ALA A 80 46.54 12.60 26.50
CA ALA A 80 46.96 11.88 25.30
C ALA A 80 48.13 10.92 25.57
N GLU A 81 49.09 11.30 26.42
CA GLU A 81 50.18 10.42 26.87
C GLU A 81 49.65 9.23 27.69
N ALA A 82 48.59 9.41 28.48
CA ALA A 82 47.93 8.32 29.18
C ALA A 82 47.14 7.40 28.23
N GLU A 83 46.36 7.96 27.30
CA GLU A 83 45.59 7.20 26.30
C GLU A 83 46.52 6.36 25.39
N LEU A 84 47.64 6.93 24.96
CA LEU A 84 48.69 6.21 24.21
C LEU A 84 49.33 5.07 25.02
N LYS A 85 49.57 5.27 26.32
CA LYS A 85 50.12 4.22 27.19
C LYS A 85 49.14 3.09 27.42
N THR A 86 47.87 3.38 27.70
CA THR A 86 46.83 2.33 27.77
C THR A 86 46.71 1.56 26.47
N PHE A 87 46.75 2.23 25.31
CA PHE A 87 46.74 1.56 24.00
C PHE A 87 47.97 0.65 23.80
N LEU A 88 49.17 1.14 24.13
CA LEU A 88 50.40 0.36 24.04
C LEU A 88 50.43 -0.83 25.02
N ASP A 89 49.83 -0.74 26.21
CA ASP A 89 49.72 -1.84 27.17
C ASP A 89 48.66 -2.88 26.76
N GLU A 90 47.49 -2.45 26.30
CA GLU A 90 46.38 -3.33 25.90
C GLU A 90 46.58 -4.04 24.55
N GLU A 91 47.29 -3.42 23.59
CA GLU A 91 47.49 -3.98 22.25
C GLU A 91 48.86 -4.60 21.99
N SER A 92 49.91 -4.30 22.77
CA SER A 92 51.23 -4.94 22.60
C SER A 92 51.19 -6.47 22.72
N HIS A 93 50.24 -6.99 23.49
CA HIS A 93 49.94 -8.43 23.62
C HIS A 93 49.33 -9.06 22.36
N LYS A 94 48.81 -8.25 21.42
CA LYS A 94 48.15 -8.67 20.17
C LYS A 94 49.01 -8.39 18.94
N HIS A 95 49.73 -7.27 18.95
CA HIS A 95 50.39 -6.70 17.77
C HIS A 95 51.88 -6.47 18.03
N LYS A 96 52.73 -7.34 17.44
CA LYS A 96 54.18 -7.34 17.67
C LYS A 96 54.86 -6.00 17.38
N PHE A 97 54.39 -5.24 16.38
CA PHE A 97 54.96 -3.93 16.02
C PHE A 97 54.82 -2.87 17.13
N LEU A 98 53.87 -3.02 18.06
CA LEU A 98 53.73 -2.12 19.21
C LEU A 98 54.79 -2.37 20.29
N LEU A 99 55.43 -3.56 20.29
CA LEU A 99 56.63 -3.80 21.10
C LEU A 99 57.82 -3.05 20.50
N ASP A 100 57.99 -3.08 19.17
CA ASP A 100 59.04 -2.32 18.49
C ASP A 100 58.91 -0.81 18.75
N VAL A 101 57.67 -0.28 18.81
CA VAL A 101 57.38 1.12 19.21
C VAL A 101 57.75 1.40 20.68
N ARG A 102 57.44 0.50 21.61
CA ARG A 102 57.82 0.64 23.03
C ARG A 102 59.34 0.61 23.21
N ASP A 103 60.02 -0.27 22.48
CA ASP A 103 61.48 -0.34 22.46
C ASP A 103 62.12 0.95 21.91
N LEU A 104 61.45 1.63 20.98
CA LEU A 104 61.86 2.97 20.51
C LEU A 104 61.58 4.07 21.54
N GLU A 105 60.44 4.04 22.26
CA GLU A 105 60.17 4.98 23.39
C GLU A 105 61.27 4.86 24.47
N CYS A 106 61.67 3.63 24.82
CA CYS A 106 62.78 3.38 25.74
C CYS A 106 64.12 3.95 25.23
N LYS A 107 64.49 3.67 23.97
CA LYS A 107 65.75 4.18 23.37
C LYS A 107 65.78 5.70 23.33
N LEU A 108 64.71 6.35 22.87
CA LEU A 108 64.59 7.81 22.81
C LEU A 108 64.62 8.45 24.21
N SER A 109 64.10 7.75 25.23
CA SER A 109 64.19 8.19 26.63
C SER A 109 65.63 8.09 27.15
N GLU A 110 66.32 6.97 26.90
CA GLU A 110 67.74 6.84 27.24
C GLU A 110 68.63 7.85 26.51
N GLU A 111 68.37 8.12 25.22
CA GLU A 111 69.09 9.10 24.42
C GLU A 111 68.86 10.52 24.93
N ARG A 112 67.62 10.87 25.31
CA ARG A 112 67.31 12.12 26.02
C ARG A 112 68.08 12.22 27.34
N ASP A 113 68.10 11.17 28.16
CA ASP A 113 68.78 11.19 29.46
C ASP A 113 70.31 11.23 29.32
N ARG A 114 70.86 10.64 28.26
CA ARG A 114 72.28 10.79 27.88
C ARG A 114 72.56 12.24 27.46
N TYR A 115 71.82 12.77 26.49
CA TYR A 115 71.96 14.16 26.03
C TYR A 115 71.78 15.17 27.17
N GLN A 116 70.82 14.97 28.06
CA GLN A 116 70.60 15.86 29.20
C GLN A 116 71.81 15.85 30.14
N ARG A 117 72.41 14.70 30.43
CA ARG A 117 73.68 14.64 31.19
C ARG A 117 74.81 15.32 30.43
N ASP A 118 75.03 14.95 29.17
CA ASP A 118 76.19 15.43 28.38
C ASP A 118 76.15 16.92 28.04
N ALA A 119 74.95 17.53 27.98
CA ALA A 119 74.77 18.97 27.75
C ALA A 119 74.48 19.73 29.05
N VAL A 120 73.45 19.36 29.82
CA VAL A 120 72.95 20.18 30.92
C VAL A 120 73.89 20.12 32.12
N ASP A 121 74.42 18.94 32.49
CA ASP A 121 75.26 18.82 33.69
C ASP A 121 76.57 19.61 33.61
N PRO A 122 77.34 19.66 32.50
CA PRO A 122 78.52 20.53 32.39
C PRO A 122 78.25 22.01 32.63
N VAL A 123 77.06 22.52 32.28
CA VAL A 123 76.68 23.93 32.56
C VAL A 123 76.28 24.12 34.02
N TRP A 124 75.59 23.16 34.64
CA TRP A 124 75.30 23.23 36.08
C TRP A 124 76.57 23.07 36.92
N GLN A 125 77.43 22.10 36.60
CA GLN A 125 78.75 21.93 37.24
C GLN A 125 79.59 23.20 37.07
N LEU A 126 79.66 23.81 35.87
CA LEU A 126 80.33 25.09 35.67
C LEU A 126 79.70 26.20 36.53
N ARG A 127 78.37 26.29 36.60
CA ARG A 127 77.65 27.29 37.40
C ARG A 127 77.92 27.15 38.89
N GLU A 128 77.85 25.94 39.45
CA GLU A 128 78.10 25.70 40.87
C GLU A 128 79.59 25.84 41.19
N ASN A 129 80.51 25.38 40.34
CA ASN A 129 81.95 25.63 40.48
C ASN A 129 82.28 27.13 40.48
N LEU A 130 81.62 27.93 39.63
CA LEU A 130 81.79 29.38 39.62
C LEU A 130 81.19 30.05 40.86
N LYS A 131 80.05 29.58 41.38
CA LYS A 131 79.49 30.06 42.67
C LYS A 131 80.44 29.78 43.84
N VAL A 132 80.91 28.53 43.96
CA VAL A 132 81.82 28.10 45.04
C VAL A 132 83.07 28.97 45.04
N LYS A 133 83.71 29.15 43.87
CA LYS A 133 84.89 30.01 43.73
C LYS A 133 84.60 31.50 43.98
N LEU A 134 83.41 31.98 43.63
CA LEU A 134 82.97 33.34 43.99
C LEU A 134 82.80 33.52 45.51
N SER A 135 82.30 32.51 46.23
CA SER A 135 82.26 32.53 47.71
C SER A 135 83.65 32.38 48.34
N GLU A 136 84.53 31.54 47.81
CA GLU A 136 85.91 31.38 48.30
C GLU A 136 86.69 32.71 48.21
N MET A 137 86.58 33.41 47.07
CA MET A 137 87.17 34.75 46.91
C MET A 137 86.54 35.82 47.81
N GLN A 138 85.29 35.65 48.25
CA GLN A 138 84.62 36.58 49.19
C GLN A 138 84.95 36.28 50.67
N CYS A 139 85.34 35.05 50.99
CA CYS A 139 85.67 34.61 52.35
C CYS A 139 87.12 34.91 52.78
N HIS A 140 88.00 35.36 51.86
CA HIS A 140 89.42 35.60 52.15
C HIS A 140 89.87 37.05 51.89
N PRO A 141 89.44 38.03 52.73
CA PRO A 141 89.83 39.44 52.60
C PRO A 141 91.20 39.78 53.24
N SER A 142 92.09 38.80 53.47
CA SER A 142 93.41 39.02 54.08
C SER A 142 94.53 38.71 53.10
N GLU A 143 95.47 39.64 52.95
CA GLU A 143 96.49 39.65 51.89
C GLU A 143 97.45 38.44 51.96
N GLU A 144 97.69 37.89 53.16
CA GLU A 144 98.57 36.73 53.39
C GLU A 144 98.03 35.42 52.79
N ALA A 145 96.73 35.32 52.51
CA ALA A 145 96.11 34.14 51.90
C ALA A 145 96.34 34.06 50.38
N CYS A 146 96.77 35.16 49.74
CA CYS A 146 96.84 35.27 48.27
C CYS A 146 97.87 34.31 47.63
N LEU A 147 98.78 33.73 48.41
CA LEU A 147 99.77 32.74 47.97
C LEU A 147 99.25 31.28 47.96
N LYS A 148 97.98 31.02 48.32
CA LYS A 148 97.40 29.66 48.39
C LYS A 148 96.17 29.41 47.52
N CYS A 149 95.75 30.38 46.70
CA CYS A 149 94.72 30.15 45.67
C CYS A 149 95.39 29.64 44.37
N GLU A 150 95.59 28.33 44.25
CA GLU A 150 96.37 27.69 43.17
C GLU A 150 95.75 27.74 41.76
N THR A 151 94.58 28.36 41.55
CA THR A 151 93.91 28.40 40.23
C THR A 151 93.97 29.78 39.58
N SER A 152 94.51 29.86 38.36
CA SER A 152 94.63 31.14 37.66
C SER A 152 93.29 31.61 37.06
N PRO A 153 93.05 32.93 36.94
CA PRO A 153 91.92 33.47 36.19
C PRO A 153 91.88 33.03 34.71
N ALA A 154 93.04 32.66 34.15
CA ALA A 154 93.16 32.16 32.78
C ALA A 154 92.53 30.77 32.63
N GLU A 155 92.75 29.85 33.58
CA GLU A 155 92.12 28.52 33.61
C GLU A 155 90.60 28.63 33.70
N LEU A 156 90.07 29.52 34.55
CA LEU A 156 88.62 29.73 34.67
C LEU A 156 88.02 30.23 33.36
N LEU A 157 88.66 31.20 32.70
CA LEU A 157 88.25 31.67 31.37
C LEU A 157 88.38 30.58 30.31
N GLN A 158 89.36 29.67 30.42
CA GLN A 158 89.53 28.53 29.53
C GLN A 158 88.45 27.45 29.75
N GLN A 159 88.05 27.19 31.00
CA GLN A 159 86.95 26.28 31.36
C GLN A 159 85.59 26.81 30.89
N VAL A 160 85.32 28.11 31.05
CA VAL A 160 84.11 28.74 30.49
C VAL A 160 84.11 28.67 28.95
N LYS A 161 85.26 28.88 28.30
CA LYS A 161 85.40 28.76 26.84
C LYS A 161 85.21 27.33 26.33
N SER A 162 85.70 26.31 27.04
CA SER A 162 85.54 24.90 26.63
C SER A 162 84.09 24.44 26.71
N VAL A 163 83.40 24.68 27.84
CA VAL A 163 81.97 24.33 28.01
C VAL A 163 81.10 25.08 26.99
N LYS A 164 81.39 26.37 26.74
CA LYS A 164 80.69 27.15 25.71
C LYS A 164 80.95 26.60 24.28
N LYS A 165 82.16 26.08 24.00
CA LYS A 165 82.46 25.43 22.72
C LYS A 165 81.72 24.09 22.59
N GLN A 166 81.71 23.26 23.63
CA GLN A 166 80.97 22.00 23.68
C GLN A 166 79.47 22.22 23.45
N HIS A 167 78.88 23.23 24.09
CA HIS A 167 77.48 23.63 23.87
C HIS A 167 77.21 24.06 22.43
N LYS A 168 78.09 24.89 21.86
CA LYS A 168 77.95 25.31 20.47
C LYS A 168 78.00 24.10 19.52
N THR A 169 78.91 23.15 19.72
CA THR A 169 78.97 21.94 18.89
C THR A 169 77.78 21.00 19.08
N GLY A 170 77.22 20.89 20.30
CA GLY A 170 76.01 20.11 20.56
C GLY A 170 74.77 20.71 19.89
N LEU A 171 74.61 22.04 19.95
CA LEU A 171 73.54 22.76 19.25
C LEU A 171 73.69 22.67 17.72
N GLU A 172 74.91 22.79 17.19
CA GLU A 172 75.19 22.62 15.76
C GLU A 172 74.96 21.19 15.27
N PHE A 173 75.07 20.18 16.14
CA PHE A 173 74.69 18.80 15.83
C PHE A 173 73.17 18.64 15.81
N LEU A 174 72.47 19.03 16.88
CA LEU A 174 71.00 18.94 16.99
C LEU A 174 70.28 19.66 15.84
N VAL A 175 70.75 20.83 15.41
CA VAL A 175 70.14 21.56 14.28
C VAL A 175 70.30 20.80 12.96
N ARG A 176 71.39 20.04 12.77
CA ARG A 176 71.56 19.19 11.57
C ARG A 176 70.68 17.95 11.63
N GLU A 177 70.53 17.38 12.82
CA GLU A 177 69.69 16.22 13.10
C GLU A 177 68.20 16.56 12.93
N SER A 178 67.73 17.70 13.46
CA SER A 178 66.34 18.15 13.24
C SER A 178 66.08 18.43 11.75
N LEU A 179 67.00 19.09 11.05
CA LEU A 179 66.90 19.31 9.59
C LEU A 179 66.98 18.02 8.76
N ALA A 180 67.53 16.92 9.30
CA ALA A 180 67.50 15.60 8.66
C ALA A 180 66.13 14.93 8.88
N LEU A 181 65.67 14.87 10.13
CA LEU A 181 64.37 14.31 10.51
C LEU A 181 63.21 15.04 9.83
N GLU A 182 63.26 16.37 9.70
CA GLU A 182 62.27 17.16 8.96
C GLU A 182 62.18 16.73 7.48
N ARG A 183 63.32 16.48 6.83
CA ARG A 183 63.37 16.01 5.43
C ARG A 183 62.87 14.58 5.28
N GLU A 184 63.17 13.71 6.23
CA GLU A 184 62.66 12.34 6.27
C GLU A 184 61.13 12.36 6.44
N LEU A 185 60.60 13.12 7.41
CA LEU A 185 59.17 13.29 7.62
C LEU A 185 58.45 13.86 6.38
N GLU A 186 59.03 14.83 5.67
CA GLU A 186 58.46 15.35 4.41
C GLU A 186 58.48 14.29 3.29
N ALA A 187 59.51 13.45 3.25
CA ALA A 187 59.61 12.31 2.35
C ALA A 187 58.68 11.13 2.71
N TYR A 188 58.04 11.15 3.90
CA TYR A 188 56.95 10.23 4.28
C TYR A 188 55.56 10.85 4.01
N LYS A 189 55.32 12.14 4.34
CA LYS A 189 54.06 12.85 4.02
C LYS A 189 53.68 12.73 2.54
N THR A 190 54.68 12.81 1.66
CA THR A 190 54.53 12.72 0.20
C THR A 190 54.25 11.31 -0.33
N LYS A 191 54.32 10.27 0.51
CA LYS A 191 54.07 8.86 0.14
C LYS A 191 52.83 8.29 0.81
N ASP A 192 52.71 8.49 2.13
CA ASP A 192 51.80 7.69 2.96
C ASP A 192 50.44 8.37 3.25
N LEU A 193 50.25 9.63 2.80
CA LEU A 193 48.96 10.34 2.93
C LEU A 193 47.99 10.09 1.76
N ALA A 194 48.40 9.34 0.74
CA ALA A 194 47.55 8.99 -0.41
C ALA A 194 46.33 8.08 -0.08
N PRO A 195 46.42 7.05 0.79
CA PRO A 195 45.31 6.10 1.00
C PRO A 195 44.10 6.71 1.72
N PHE A 196 44.31 7.66 2.65
CA PHE A 196 43.22 8.36 3.34
C PHE A 196 42.38 9.28 2.42
N PHE A 197 42.73 9.35 1.13
CA PHE A 197 41.96 10.02 0.07
C PHE A 197 41.34 9.06 -0.94
N GLU A 198 41.22 7.75 -0.67
CA GLU A 198 40.62 6.78 -1.61
C GLU A 198 39.20 7.15 -2.09
N GLU A 199 38.37 7.82 -1.28
CA GLU A 199 37.05 8.34 -1.73
C GLU A 199 37.15 9.50 -2.75
N LYS A 200 38.32 10.14 -2.94
CA LYS A 200 38.59 11.05 -4.07
C LYS A 200 38.99 10.31 -5.35
N ASN A 201 39.50 9.08 -5.25
CA ASN A 201 40.19 8.39 -6.34
C ASN A 201 39.23 7.57 -7.22
N GLY A 202 38.16 8.20 -7.72
CA GLY A 202 37.23 7.62 -8.71
C GLY A 202 36.17 6.66 -8.16
N LEU A 203 36.44 5.95 -7.06
CA LEU A 203 35.56 4.97 -6.42
C LEU A 203 34.15 5.51 -6.06
N PHE A 204 33.98 6.84 -6.01
CA PHE A 204 32.69 7.49 -5.75
C PHE A 204 31.59 7.13 -6.77
N LEU A 205 31.96 6.96 -8.04
CA LEU A 205 31.04 6.59 -9.13
C LEU A 205 30.98 5.08 -9.39
N GLU A 206 31.88 4.30 -8.78
CA GLU A 206 31.84 2.85 -8.87
C GLU A 206 30.66 2.29 -8.08
N VAL A 207 30.03 1.26 -8.63
CA VAL A 207 28.79 0.71 -8.07
C VAL A 207 29.15 -0.35 -7.02
N PRO A 208 28.68 -0.23 -5.75
CA PRO A 208 29.11 -1.07 -4.65
C PRO A 208 29.02 -2.56 -4.94
N THR A 209 29.99 -3.31 -4.43
CA THR A 209 30.08 -4.77 -4.55
C THR A 209 28.80 -5.47 -4.11
N ALA A 210 28.11 -4.97 -3.07
CA ALA A 210 26.79 -5.45 -2.64
C ALA A 210 25.73 -5.44 -3.76
N LEU A 211 25.66 -4.37 -4.57
CA LEU A 211 24.73 -4.27 -5.72
C LEU A 211 25.16 -5.16 -6.89
N LEU A 212 26.47 -5.39 -7.06
CA LEU A 212 26.99 -6.34 -8.03
C LEU A 212 26.69 -7.79 -7.64
N SER A 213 26.80 -8.14 -6.36
CA SER A 213 26.52 -9.48 -5.83
C SER A 213 25.04 -9.81 -5.62
N LEU A 214 24.15 -8.81 -5.60
CA LEU A 214 22.71 -9.03 -5.40
C LEU A 214 22.13 -9.96 -6.48
N GLU A 215 21.62 -11.12 -6.05
CA GLU A 215 20.89 -12.05 -6.90
C GLU A 215 19.49 -11.48 -7.18
N CYS A 216 19.12 -11.37 -8.46
CA CYS A 216 17.85 -10.79 -8.88
C CYS A 216 17.33 -11.53 -10.13
N PRO A 217 16.10 -12.07 -10.14
CA PRO A 217 15.57 -12.83 -11.28
C PRO A 217 15.23 -11.95 -12.50
N TYR A 218 15.02 -10.65 -12.31
CA TYR A 218 14.71 -9.70 -13.38
C TYR A 218 15.95 -8.83 -13.68
N PRO A 219 16.69 -9.08 -14.79
CA PRO A 219 17.94 -8.37 -15.07
C PRO A 219 17.73 -6.86 -15.29
N ASP A 220 16.57 -6.47 -15.83
CA ASP A 220 16.20 -5.08 -16.06
C ASP A 220 16.03 -4.29 -14.74
N LEU A 221 15.52 -4.93 -13.69
CA LEU A 221 15.45 -4.32 -12.36
C LEU A 221 16.85 -4.07 -11.81
N LYS A 222 17.77 -5.04 -11.99
CA LYS A 222 19.17 -4.89 -11.57
C LYS A 222 19.86 -3.76 -12.33
N THR A 223 19.69 -3.61 -13.65
CA THR A 223 20.29 -2.48 -14.38
C THR A 223 19.70 -1.13 -13.95
N LEU A 224 18.38 -1.05 -13.75
CA LEU A 224 17.70 0.16 -13.25
C LEU A 224 18.22 0.60 -11.87
N VAL A 225 18.44 -0.34 -10.94
CA VAL A 225 19.03 -0.06 -9.62
C VAL A 225 20.47 0.46 -9.76
N MET A 226 21.29 -0.16 -10.60
CA MET A 226 22.69 0.24 -10.81
C MET A 226 22.80 1.65 -11.43
N ASP A 227 21.90 1.99 -12.36
CA ASP A 227 21.86 3.33 -12.97
C ASP A 227 21.21 4.39 -12.06
N ALA A 228 20.27 4.01 -11.19
CA ALA A 228 19.77 4.89 -10.14
C ALA A 228 20.88 5.23 -9.12
N TYR A 229 21.71 4.26 -8.74
CA TYR A 229 22.91 4.52 -7.93
C TYR A 229 23.85 5.51 -8.61
N ARG A 230 24.21 5.27 -9.88
CA ARG A 230 25.11 6.16 -10.66
C ARG A 230 24.58 7.60 -10.75
N LYS A 231 23.26 7.77 -10.91
CA LYS A 231 22.60 9.09 -10.91
C LYS A 231 22.66 9.78 -9.55
N LEU A 232 22.49 9.03 -8.45
CA LEU A 232 22.64 9.57 -7.09
C LEU A 232 24.10 9.99 -6.85
N ALA A 233 25.05 9.10 -7.17
CA ALA A 233 26.49 9.33 -7.03
C ALA A 233 26.96 10.57 -7.81
N SER A 234 26.56 10.72 -9.08
CA SER A 234 26.99 11.85 -9.91
C SER A 234 26.50 13.22 -9.39
N VAL A 235 25.30 13.28 -8.79
CA VAL A 235 24.77 14.51 -8.17
C VAL A 235 25.54 14.93 -6.92
N TYR A 236 25.98 13.98 -6.09
CA TYR A 236 26.84 14.28 -4.94
C TYR A 236 28.28 14.60 -5.38
N TRP A 237 28.81 13.86 -6.37
CA TRP A 237 30.14 14.07 -6.91
C TRP A 237 30.30 15.46 -7.55
N ALA A 238 29.35 15.91 -8.37
CA ALA A 238 29.40 17.24 -8.98
C ALA A 238 29.43 18.36 -7.93
N LYS A 239 28.63 18.23 -6.85
CA LYS A 239 28.62 19.18 -5.73
C LYS A 239 29.92 19.14 -4.92
N LEU A 240 30.54 17.97 -4.76
CA LEU A 240 31.85 17.84 -4.12
C LEU A 240 32.96 18.48 -4.98
N GLN A 241 32.91 18.33 -6.30
CA GLN A 241 33.82 19.00 -7.22
C GLN A 241 33.64 20.53 -7.20
N GLU A 242 32.39 21.03 -7.16
CA GLU A 242 32.11 22.47 -7.03
C GLU A 242 32.69 23.03 -5.71
N ILE A 243 32.45 22.36 -4.59
CA ILE A 243 32.97 22.76 -3.27
C ILE A 243 34.50 22.65 -3.21
N ASP A 244 35.12 21.65 -3.83
CA ASP A 244 36.57 21.53 -3.90
C ASP A 244 37.20 22.63 -4.77
N GLN A 245 36.56 23.00 -5.90
CA GLN A 245 36.99 24.15 -6.70
C GLN A 245 36.86 25.47 -5.94
N GLN A 246 35.79 25.65 -5.15
CA GLN A 246 35.63 26.80 -4.26
C GLN A 246 36.72 26.83 -3.16
N LEU A 247 37.10 25.67 -2.60
CA LEU A 247 38.18 25.58 -1.62
C LEU A 247 39.55 25.88 -2.22
N ASP A 248 39.86 25.34 -3.40
CA ASP A 248 41.11 25.59 -4.11
C ASP A 248 41.24 27.07 -4.52
N ALA A 249 40.13 27.71 -4.93
CA ALA A 249 40.09 29.15 -5.19
C ALA A 249 40.32 29.96 -3.90
N LEU A 250 39.54 29.70 -2.84
CA LEU A 250 39.69 30.38 -1.55
C LEU A 250 41.06 30.17 -0.88
N TYR A 251 41.78 29.09 -1.21
CA TYR A 251 43.15 28.87 -0.76
C TYR A 251 44.17 29.63 -1.60
N ARG A 252 43.98 29.73 -2.93
CA ARG A 252 44.86 30.50 -3.83
C ARG A 252 44.72 32.01 -3.64
N ASP A 253 43.53 32.49 -3.28
CA ASP A 253 43.26 33.91 -2.97
C ASP A 253 43.94 34.38 -1.67
N MET A 254 44.58 33.47 -0.90
CA MET A 254 45.28 33.78 0.34
C MET A 254 46.77 34.04 0.09
N GLU A 255 47.13 35.30 -0.15
CA GLU A 255 48.54 35.76 -0.33
C GLU A 255 49.34 35.75 1.00
N TRP A 256 49.42 34.58 1.65
CA TRP A 256 49.99 34.39 2.98
C TRP A 256 51.07 33.29 2.95
N GLN A 257 52.13 33.47 3.73
CA GLN A 257 53.14 32.42 3.91
C GLN A 257 52.58 31.34 4.83
N GLU A 258 53.04 30.09 4.67
CA GLU A 258 52.62 28.98 5.54
C GLU A 258 52.96 29.26 7.02
N GLU A 259 54.09 29.93 7.28
CA GLU A 259 54.47 30.43 8.60
C GLU A 259 53.48 31.49 9.14
N ASP A 260 53.14 32.51 8.33
CA ASP A 260 52.17 33.54 8.71
C ASP A 260 50.80 32.92 9.07
N GLN A 261 50.37 31.94 8.26
CA GLN A 261 49.08 31.26 8.41
C GLN A 261 49.07 30.29 9.60
N TRP A 262 50.19 29.60 9.85
CA TRP A 262 50.36 28.78 11.06
C TRP A 262 50.34 29.65 12.32
N ILE A 263 51.04 30.80 12.34
CA ILE A 263 50.97 31.79 13.42
C ILE A 263 49.52 32.27 13.59
N PHE A 264 48.83 32.61 12.51
CA PHE A 264 47.44 33.09 12.53
C PHE A 264 46.49 32.06 13.17
N GLN A 265 46.52 30.82 12.68
CA GLN A 265 45.67 29.74 13.18
C GLN A 265 46.01 29.39 14.64
N THR A 266 47.30 29.30 14.97
CA THR A 266 47.77 28.96 16.32
C THR A 266 47.34 30.01 17.34
N VAL A 267 47.53 31.30 17.03
CA VAL A 267 47.12 32.39 17.91
C VAL A 267 45.60 32.43 18.07
N ILE A 268 44.79 32.30 17.01
CA ILE A 268 43.32 32.29 17.17
C ILE A 268 42.85 31.13 18.07
N ASN A 269 43.50 29.96 17.99
CA ASN A 269 43.18 28.80 18.83
C ASN A 269 43.54 28.97 20.32
N GLN A 270 44.53 29.82 20.65
CA GLN A 270 44.92 30.12 22.04
C GLN A 270 43.87 30.96 22.79
N TYR A 271 43.07 31.76 22.09
CA TYR A 271 42.07 32.65 22.71
C TYR A 271 40.71 31.94 22.71
N PRO A 272 40.15 31.54 23.88
CA PRO A 272 38.91 30.76 23.93
C PRO A 272 37.69 31.62 23.56
N SER A 273 36.58 30.95 23.22
CA SER A 273 35.39 31.56 22.61
C SER A 273 34.53 32.38 23.58
N ASP A 274 34.62 32.11 24.88
CA ASP A 274 33.93 32.79 25.98
C ASP A 274 34.59 34.12 26.39
N LEU A 275 35.84 34.35 25.96
CA LEU A 275 36.64 35.50 26.38
C LEU A 275 36.04 36.83 25.91
N GLN A 276 35.72 37.72 26.85
CA GLN A 276 35.24 39.06 26.51
C GLN A 276 36.26 39.81 25.64
N ARG A 277 35.78 40.37 24.53
CA ARG A 277 36.59 41.06 23.50
C ARG A 277 37.67 40.19 22.84
N ARG A 278 37.53 38.85 22.83
CA ARG A 278 38.40 37.86 22.13
C ARG A 278 39.06 38.40 20.85
N ARG A 279 38.25 38.91 19.91
CA ARG A 279 38.71 39.44 18.61
C ARG A 279 39.60 40.67 18.70
N ALA A 280 39.43 41.54 19.69
CA ALA A 280 40.35 42.66 19.91
C ALA A 280 41.70 42.17 20.46
N LEU A 281 41.70 41.08 21.24
CA LEU A 281 42.90 40.54 21.90
C LEU A 281 43.76 39.70 20.96
N TYR A 282 43.18 38.76 20.20
CA TYR A 282 43.98 38.02 19.22
C TYR A 282 44.48 38.91 18.08
N LEU A 283 43.70 39.91 17.62
CA LEU A 283 44.20 40.87 16.62
C LEU A 283 45.36 41.73 17.17
N ASP A 284 45.33 42.11 18.46
CA ASP A 284 46.46 42.82 19.09
C ASP A 284 47.73 41.97 19.15
N VAL A 285 47.62 40.67 19.46
CA VAL A 285 48.77 39.75 19.49
C VAL A 285 49.24 39.33 18.10
N LEU A 286 48.34 39.16 17.14
CA LEU A 286 48.71 38.97 15.73
C LEU A 286 49.49 40.17 15.19
N GLN A 287 49.12 41.40 15.52
CA GLN A 287 49.90 42.59 15.17
C GLN A 287 51.28 42.67 15.85
N ARG A 288 51.52 41.91 16.93
CA ARG A 288 52.83 41.81 17.62
C ARG A 288 53.71 40.72 17.03
N TYR A 289 53.13 39.59 16.61
CA TYR A 289 53.87 38.48 15.98
C TYR A 289 54.06 38.64 14.47
N LEU A 290 53.16 39.35 13.78
CA LEU A 290 53.22 39.62 12.35
C LEU A 290 53.35 41.13 12.08
N PRO A 291 54.46 41.78 12.49
CA PRO A 291 54.64 43.24 12.35
C PRO A 291 54.70 43.72 10.89
N HIS A 292 54.90 42.80 9.95
CA HIS A 292 54.88 43.01 8.50
C HIS A 292 53.46 42.98 7.89
N LYS A 293 52.42 42.59 8.64
CA LYS A 293 51.02 42.61 8.19
C LYS A 293 50.25 43.77 8.82
N SER A 294 49.48 44.50 8.04
CA SER A 294 48.61 45.56 8.58
C SER A 294 47.39 44.97 9.27
N ARG A 295 46.78 45.75 10.18
CA ARG A 295 45.51 45.38 10.83
C ARG A 295 44.37 45.14 9.83
N GLN A 296 44.43 45.74 8.65
CA GLN A 296 43.43 45.53 7.59
C GLN A 296 43.61 44.15 6.96
N ASP A 297 44.86 43.74 6.71
CA ASP A 297 45.20 42.44 6.12
C ASP A 297 44.83 41.28 7.06
N LEU A 298 45.11 41.43 8.37
CA LEU A 298 44.67 40.47 9.39
C LEU A 298 43.14 40.27 9.38
N VAL A 299 42.37 41.34 9.18
CA VAL A 299 40.89 41.31 9.15
C VAL A 299 40.35 40.85 7.79
N ALA A 300 41.08 41.06 6.71
CA ALA A 300 40.76 40.51 5.39
C ALA A 300 40.99 38.99 5.37
N HIS A 301 42.13 38.53 5.91
CA HIS A 301 42.47 37.12 6.07
C HIS A 301 41.51 36.41 7.02
N GLU A 302 41.15 37.01 8.17
CA GLU A 302 40.09 36.50 9.06
C GLU A 302 38.79 36.19 8.29
N ARG A 303 38.30 37.12 7.47
CA ARG A 303 37.08 36.94 6.65
C ARG A 303 37.25 35.92 5.52
N ALA A 304 38.46 35.72 5.00
CA ALA A 304 38.74 34.70 4.00
C ALA A 304 38.87 33.31 4.65
N TRP A 305 39.45 33.25 5.85
CA TRP A 305 39.60 32.05 6.67
C TRP A 305 38.26 31.54 7.19
N ASP A 306 37.37 32.45 7.65
CA ASP A 306 35.98 32.13 8.01
C ASP A 306 35.21 31.52 6.82
N ARG A 307 35.36 32.10 5.62
CA ARG A 307 34.76 31.56 4.38
C ARG A 307 35.32 30.19 4.03
N TYR A 308 36.65 30.03 4.03
CA TYR A 308 37.31 28.74 3.80
C TYR A 308 36.88 27.67 4.81
N HIS A 309 36.79 28.01 6.11
CA HIS A 309 36.28 27.11 7.14
C HIS A 309 34.81 26.74 6.94
N PHE A 310 33.97 27.69 6.53
CA PHE A 310 32.56 27.44 6.23
C PHE A 310 32.40 26.49 5.03
N THR A 311 33.08 26.76 3.91
CA THR A 311 33.07 25.88 2.73
C THR A 311 33.67 24.50 3.05
N ARG A 312 34.71 24.42 3.89
CA ARG A 312 35.31 23.16 4.35
C ARG A 312 34.37 22.38 5.29
N HIS A 313 33.53 23.09 6.06
CA HIS A 313 32.46 22.48 6.83
C HIS A 313 31.35 21.96 5.91
N GLN A 314 30.89 22.75 4.93
CA GLN A 314 29.92 22.29 3.92
C GLN A 314 30.40 21.03 3.20
N ARG A 315 31.68 20.95 2.83
CA ARG A 315 32.32 19.74 2.27
C ARG A 315 32.14 18.52 3.18
N ARG A 316 32.43 18.67 4.47
CA ARG A 316 32.29 17.59 5.48
C ARG A 316 30.83 17.18 5.64
N THR A 317 29.90 18.13 5.72
CA THR A 317 28.46 17.86 5.76
C THR A 317 27.99 17.12 4.50
N LEU A 318 28.49 17.50 3.31
CA LEU A 318 28.14 16.83 2.06
C LEU A 318 28.65 15.38 1.99
N MET A 319 29.86 15.11 2.49
CA MET A 319 30.38 13.74 2.61
C MET A 319 29.55 12.88 3.60
N LEU A 320 29.15 13.44 4.74
CA LEU A 320 28.28 12.75 5.70
C LEU A 320 26.90 12.46 5.11
N ASN A 321 26.31 13.43 4.42
CA ASN A 321 25.03 13.26 3.72
C ASN A 321 25.15 12.24 2.58
N TRP A 322 26.29 12.17 1.89
CA TRP A 322 26.56 11.14 0.89
C TRP A 322 26.61 9.74 1.52
N ALA A 323 27.36 9.55 2.60
CA ALA A 323 27.46 8.25 3.28
C ALA A 323 26.08 7.76 3.74
N GLN A 324 25.26 8.64 4.32
CA GLN A 324 23.88 8.35 4.71
C GLN A 324 22.99 8.03 3.50
N ALA A 325 23.04 8.83 2.42
CA ALA A 325 22.24 8.59 1.23
C ALA A 325 22.63 7.29 0.50
N ARG A 326 23.93 6.97 0.46
CA ARG A 326 24.48 5.71 -0.06
C ARG A 326 23.97 4.51 0.74
N GLN A 327 24.03 4.57 2.07
CA GLN A 327 23.53 3.49 2.93
C GLN A 327 22.01 3.31 2.80
N ALA A 328 21.25 4.40 2.82
CA ALA A 328 19.79 4.35 2.62
C ALA A 328 19.43 3.81 1.23
N PHE A 329 20.16 4.18 0.17
CA PHE A 329 19.97 3.65 -1.17
C PHE A 329 20.23 2.13 -1.22
N LEU A 330 21.32 1.65 -0.62
CA LEU A 330 21.66 0.21 -0.58
C LEU A 330 20.54 -0.61 0.08
N LEU A 331 20.10 -0.21 1.27
CA LEU A 331 18.99 -0.88 1.97
C LEU A 331 17.68 -0.85 1.18
N THR A 332 17.40 0.26 0.46
CA THR A 332 16.20 0.36 -0.39
C THR A 332 16.30 -0.54 -1.63
N ALA A 333 17.49 -0.66 -2.22
CA ALA A 333 17.75 -1.52 -3.37
C ALA A 333 17.70 -3.01 -2.99
N GLU A 334 18.28 -3.39 -1.85
CA GLU A 334 18.19 -4.73 -1.28
C GLU A 334 16.74 -5.13 -1.02
N ALA A 335 15.93 -4.25 -0.42
CA ALA A 335 14.51 -4.48 -0.18
C ALA A 335 13.71 -4.64 -1.49
N ALA A 336 13.92 -3.77 -2.48
CA ALA A 336 13.22 -3.84 -3.76
C ALA A 336 13.59 -5.09 -4.58
N VAL A 337 14.85 -5.55 -4.51
CA VAL A 337 15.27 -6.81 -5.12
C VAL A 337 14.67 -8.00 -4.36
N ALA A 338 14.66 -7.99 -3.03
CA ALA A 338 14.06 -9.05 -2.23
C ALA A 338 12.54 -9.19 -2.46
N GLU A 339 11.81 -8.08 -2.60
CA GLU A 339 10.39 -8.08 -2.99
C GLU A 339 10.18 -8.70 -4.38
N ALA A 340 11.04 -8.35 -5.35
CA ALA A 340 11.01 -8.94 -6.68
C ALA A 340 11.36 -10.44 -6.69
N CYS A 341 12.31 -10.89 -5.85
CA CYS A 341 12.60 -12.31 -5.67
C CYS A 341 11.39 -13.07 -5.11
N ALA A 342 10.76 -12.54 -4.05
CA ALA A 342 9.56 -13.15 -3.45
C ALA A 342 8.37 -13.19 -4.43
N ALA A 343 8.21 -12.16 -5.27
CA ALA A 343 7.22 -12.15 -6.35
C ALA A 343 7.50 -13.25 -7.37
N HIS A 344 8.76 -13.40 -7.82
CA HIS A 344 9.15 -14.44 -8.77
C HIS A 344 8.96 -15.86 -8.21
N GLU A 345 9.32 -16.10 -6.94
CA GLU A 345 9.06 -17.37 -6.26
C GLU A 345 7.55 -17.69 -6.20
N ALA A 346 6.71 -16.68 -5.93
CA ALA A 346 5.26 -16.84 -5.95
C ALA A 346 4.72 -17.16 -7.37
N GLU A 347 5.24 -16.51 -8.42
CA GLU A 347 4.91 -16.85 -9.82
C GLU A 347 5.27 -18.31 -10.15
N VAL A 348 6.48 -18.76 -9.78
CA VAL A 348 6.95 -20.14 -9.98
C VAL A 348 6.07 -21.14 -9.21
N LEU A 349 5.71 -20.84 -7.95
CA LEU A 349 4.80 -21.67 -7.16
C LEU A 349 3.40 -21.76 -7.76
N LEU A 350 2.87 -20.67 -8.33
CA LEU A 350 1.58 -20.66 -9.03
C LEU A 350 1.62 -21.48 -10.33
N VAL A 351 2.68 -21.37 -11.13
CA VAL A 351 2.88 -22.18 -12.34
C VAL A 351 2.96 -23.67 -11.98
N ASN A 352 3.78 -24.04 -10.98
CA ASN A 352 3.93 -25.41 -10.52
C ASN A 352 2.61 -25.97 -9.94
N SER A 353 1.82 -25.14 -9.26
CA SER A 353 0.49 -25.53 -8.74
C SER A 353 -0.52 -25.75 -9.87
N ARG A 354 -0.49 -24.91 -10.91
CA ARG A 354 -1.33 -25.05 -12.12
C ARG A 354 -1.00 -26.32 -12.90
N GLN A 355 0.28 -26.67 -13.02
CA GLN A 355 0.72 -27.94 -13.64
C GLN A 355 0.17 -29.15 -12.86
N LYS A 356 0.35 -29.21 -11.54
CA LYS A 356 -0.20 -30.27 -10.68
C LYS A 356 -1.72 -30.39 -10.78
N GLN A 357 -2.43 -29.26 -10.86
CA GLN A 357 -3.89 -29.27 -11.10
C GLN A 357 -4.25 -29.87 -12.46
N GLN A 358 -3.49 -29.58 -13.52
CA GLN A 358 -3.70 -30.16 -14.85
C GLN A 358 -3.44 -31.68 -14.87
N GLU A 359 -2.40 -32.15 -14.19
CA GLU A 359 -2.10 -33.58 -14.00
C GLU A 359 -3.26 -34.31 -13.29
N ILE A 360 -3.72 -33.77 -12.15
CA ILE A 360 -4.86 -34.31 -11.40
C ILE A 360 -6.13 -34.33 -12.26
N CYS A 361 -6.40 -33.26 -13.02
CA CYS A 361 -7.53 -33.23 -13.95
C CYS A 361 -7.41 -34.27 -15.07
N ALA A 362 -6.21 -34.53 -15.59
CA ALA A 362 -5.97 -35.57 -16.60
C ALA A 362 -6.20 -36.98 -16.03
N GLU A 363 -5.69 -37.25 -14.82
CA GLU A 363 -5.96 -38.51 -14.10
C GLU A 363 -7.45 -38.72 -13.86
N LEU A 364 -8.16 -37.72 -13.33
CA LEU A 364 -9.59 -37.80 -13.03
C LEU A 364 -10.40 -38.01 -14.32
N LYS A 365 -10.03 -37.34 -15.43
CA LYS A 365 -10.62 -37.58 -16.75
C LYS A 365 -10.41 -39.02 -17.21
N ALA A 366 -9.22 -39.59 -17.04
CA ALA A 366 -8.93 -40.98 -17.38
C ALA A 366 -9.73 -41.97 -16.51
N LYS A 367 -9.85 -41.70 -15.19
CA LYS A 367 -10.66 -42.48 -14.25
C LYS A 367 -12.15 -42.45 -14.63
N VAL A 368 -12.69 -41.28 -14.97
CA VAL A 368 -14.08 -41.11 -15.44
C VAL A 368 -14.34 -41.82 -16.78
N LEU A 369 -13.40 -41.79 -17.72
CA LEU A 369 -13.53 -42.52 -18.99
C LEU A 369 -13.56 -44.04 -18.78
N ARG A 370 -12.71 -44.58 -17.90
CA ARG A 370 -12.74 -46.01 -17.52
C ARG A 370 -14.09 -46.38 -16.88
N TRP A 371 -14.59 -45.56 -15.97
CA TRP A 371 -15.89 -45.77 -15.33
C TRP A 371 -17.05 -45.72 -16.32
N LYS A 372 -17.04 -44.78 -17.29
CA LYS A 372 -18.06 -44.74 -18.36
C LYS A 372 -18.06 -46.01 -19.21
N ALA A 373 -16.89 -46.49 -19.63
CA ALA A 373 -16.80 -47.75 -20.36
C ALA A 373 -17.34 -48.94 -19.55
N GLN A 374 -17.06 -49.00 -18.24
CA GLN A 374 -17.61 -50.02 -17.34
C GLN A 374 -19.15 -49.92 -17.21
N GLN A 375 -19.71 -48.71 -17.15
CA GLN A 375 -21.16 -48.50 -17.14
C GLN A 375 -21.82 -48.87 -18.47
N GLU A 376 -21.19 -48.56 -19.60
CA GLU A 376 -21.68 -48.95 -20.93
C GLU A 376 -21.67 -50.47 -21.13
N GLU A 377 -20.62 -51.18 -20.67
CA GLU A 377 -20.62 -52.66 -20.66
C GLU A 377 -21.66 -53.24 -19.69
N ALA A 378 -21.82 -52.69 -18.49
CA ALA A 378 -22.87 -53.11 -17.57
C ALA A 378 -24.27 -52.95 -18.18
N ALA A 379 -24.56 -51.82 -18.80
CA ALA A 379 -25.84 -51.56 -19.47
C ALA A 379 -26.10 -52.51 -20.67
N LYS A 380 -25.06 -52.86 -21.44
CA LYS A 380 -25.17 -53.90 -22.50
C LYS A 380 -25.53 -55.26 -21.91
N LEU A 381 -24.90 -55.66 -20.82
CA LEU A 381 -25.17 -56.93 -20.13
C LEU A 381 -26.58 -56.97 -19.53
N GLU A 382 -27.02 -55.88 -18.88
CA GLU A 382 -28.39 -55.75 -18.36
C GLU A 382 -29.44 -55.81 -19.48
N ALA A 383 -29.20 -55.11 -20.60
CA ALA A 383 -30.08 -55.16 -21.77
C ALA A 383 -30.17 -56.58 -22.37
N ALA A 384 -29.05 -57.31 -22.45
CA ALA A 384 -29.03 -58.69 -22.91
C ALA A 384 -29.75 -59.66 -21.94
N VAL A 385 -29.65 -59.44 -20.62
CA VAL A 385 -30.42 -60.19 -19.62
C VAL A 385 -31.92 -59.86 -19.71
N ALA A 386 -32.28 -58.60 -19.95
CA ALA A 386 -33.67 -58.18 -20.13
C ALA A 386 -34.31 -58.76 -21.40
N ALA A 387 -33.57 -58.80 -22.51
CA ALA A 387 -34.00 -59.47 -23.75
C ALA A 387 -34.30 -60.95 -23.51
N ARG A 388 -33.36 -61.68 -22.90
CA ARG A 388 -33.50 -63.11 -22.53
C ARG A 388 -34.61 -63.40 -21.51
N ARG A 389 -35.11 -62.39 -20.79
CA ARG A 389 -36.30 -62.50 -19.93
C ARG A 389 -37.57 -62.35 -20.76
N LYS A 390 -37.64 -61.33 -21.62
CA LYS A 390 -38.78 -61.10 -22.52
C LYS A 390 -39.04 -62.26 -23.48
N GLU A 391 -37.99 -62.81 -24.09
CA GLU A 391 -38.09 -64.00 -24.97
C GLU A 391 -38.81 -65.16 -24.25
N LYS A 392 -38.42 -65.42 -22.98
CA LYS A 392 -39.03 -66.45 -22.12
C LYS A 392 -40.41 -66.10 -21.56
N GLU A 393 -40.87 -64.87 -21.74
CA GLU A 393 -42.22 -64.42 -21.41
C GLU A 393 -43.11 -64.55 -22.64
N ASP A 394 -42.63 -64.10 -23.81
CA ASP A 394 -43.25 -64.27 -25.12
C ASP A 394 -43.47 -65.76 -25.48
N GLU A 395 -42.50 -66.64 -25.21
CA GLU A 395 -42.64 -68.10 -25.36
C GLU A 395 -43.79 -68.67 -24.51
N LYS A 396 -43.88 -68.25 -23.24
CA LYS A 396 -44.96 -68.67 -22.33
C LYS A 396 -46.32 -68.12 -22.77
N GLU A 397 -46.36 -66.92 -23.32
CA GLU A 397 -47.58 -66.37 -23.90
C GLU A 397 -48.04 -67.13 -25.14
N ARG A 398 -47.12 -67.52 -26.04
CA ARG A 398 -47.46 -68.36 -27.20
C ARG A 398 -48.09 -69.69 -26.78
N LEU A 399 -47.43 -70.41 -25.86
CA LEU A 399 -47.93 -71.68 -25.32
C LEU A 399 -49.31 -71.54 -24.64
N ARG A 400 -49.56 -70.43 -23.91
CA ARG A 400 -50.88 -70.13 -23.33
C ARG A 400 -51.95 -69.89 -24.40
N ARG A 401 -51.64 -69.09 -25.42
CA ARG A 401 -52.57 -68.79 -26.54
C ARG A 401 -52.91 -70.05 -27.33
N GLU A 402 -51.94 -70.93 -27.56
CA GLU A 402 -52.14 -72.23 -28.21
C GLU A 402 -53.10 -73.12 -27.40
N GLN A 403 -52.86 -73.30 -26.10
CA GLN A 403 -53.76 -74.04 -25.20
C GLN A 403 -55.19 -73.45 -25.19
N GLU A 404 -55.33 -72.12 -25.24
CA GLU A 404 -56.64 -71.48 -25.26
C GLU A 404 -57.42 -71.72 -26.57
N THR A 405 -56.74 -71.75 -27.73
CA THR A 405 -57.42 -72.05 -29.01
C THR A 405 -57.93 -73.49 -29.06
N ILE A 406 -57.17 -74.47 -28.52
CA ILE A 406 -57.60 -75.87 -28.40
C ILE A 406 -58.88 -75.97 -27.55
N ARG A 407 -58.91 -75.32 -26.39
CA ARG A 407 -60.10 -75.29 -25.52
C ARG A 407 -61.32 -74.68 -26.24
N ARG A 408 -61.16 -73.51 -26.86
CA ARG A 408 -62.25 -72.83 -27.59
C ARG A 408 -62.79 -73.68 -28.76
N ALA A 409 -61.94 -74.50 -29.39
CA ALA A 409 -62.36 -75.44 -30.43
C ALA A 409 -63.23 -76.59 -29.88
N GLN A 410 -62.88 -77.14 -28.70
CA GLN A 410 -63.67 -78.19 -28.03
C GLN A 410 -65.06 -77.67 -27.60
N GLU A 411 -65.12 -76.49 -26.98
CA GLU A 411 -66.37 -75.82 -26.60
C GLU A 411 -67.30 -75.60 -27.81
N LYS A 412 -66.72 -75.16 -28.95
CA LYS A 412 -67.46 -74.94 -30.21
C LYS A 412 -68.05 -76.23 -30.81
N VAL A 413 -67.49 -77.41 -30.54
CA VAL A 413 -68.06 -78.70 -30.98
C VAL A 413 -69.26 -79.10 -30.10
N GLN A 414 -69.20 -78.88 -28.78
CA GLN A 414 -70.33 -79.19 -27.90
C GLN A 414 -71.56 -78.32 -28.23
N VAL A 415 -71.35 -77.01 -28.43
CA VAL A 415 -72.42 -76.07 -28.83
C VAL A 415 -73.13 -76.52 -30.11
N LYS A 416 -72.40 -77.03 -31.12
CA LYS A 416 -73.01 -77.51 -32.36
C LYS A 416 -73.98 -78.69 -32.16
N LYS A 417 -73.68 -79.62 -31.24
CA LYS A 417 -74.56 -80.77 -30.98
C LYS A 417 -75.89 -80.33 -30.37
N TYR A 418 -75.83 -79.46 -29.36
CA TYR A 418 -76.99 -78.91 -28.67
C TYR A 418 -77.99 -78.20 -29.61
N TRP A 419 -77.49 -77.42 -30.58
CA TRP A 419 -78.36 -76.73 -31.54
C TRP A 419 -79.08 -77.67 -32.51
N ALA A 420 -78.49 -78.82 -32.88
CA ALA A 420 -79.12 -79.80 -33.75
C ALA A 420 -80.31 -80.51 -33.07
N GLU A 421 -80.15 -80.91 -31.81
CA GLU A 421 -81.24 -81.50 -31.00
C GLU A 421 -82.42 -80.53 -30.79
N LYS A 422 -82.14 -79.22 -30.78
CA LYS A 422 -83.17 -78.17 -30.66
C LYS A 422 -83.94 -77.94 -31.98
N GLN A 423 -83.32 -78.19 -33.14
CA GLN A 423 -83.96 -78.06 -34.45
C GLN A 423 -84.97 -79.17 -34.73
N LEU A 424 -84.65 -80.42 -34.41
CA LEU A 424 -85.56 -81.57 -34.60
C LEU A 424 -86.90 -81.38 -33.88
N LYS A 425 -86.85 -80.93 -32.61
CA LYS A 425 -88.05 -80.67 -31.80
C LYS A 425 -88.93 -79.54 -32.34
N TRP A 426 -88.37 -78.62 -33.12
CA TRP A 426 -89.13 -77.54 -33.76
C TRP A 426 -89.96 -78.09 -34.94
N GLN A 427 -89.37 -78.95 -35.77
CA GLN A 427 -90.03 -79.57 -36.92
C GLN A 427 -91.18 -80.50 -36.49
N GLU A 428 -90.99 -81.27 -35.40
CA GLU A 428 -92.07 -82.05 -34.79
C GLU A 428 -93.23 -81.21 -34.26
N GLN A 429 -93.04 -79.91 -34.00
CA GLN A 429 -94.09 -78.98 -33.60
C GLN A 429 -94.84 -78.46 -34.83
N GLU A 430 -94.12 -77.95 -35.84
CA GLU A 430 -94.69 -77.36 -37.06
C GLU A 430 -95.61 -78.33 -37.82
N GLU A 431 -95.25 -79.62 -37.90
CA GLU A 431 -96.11 -80.63 -38.54
C GLU A 431 -97.48 -80.81 -37.86
N LYS A 432 -97.59 -80.54 -36.55
CA LYS A 432 -98.85 -80.69 -35.80
C LYS A 432 -99.76 -79.48 -36.04
N ASP A 433 -99.17 -78.29 -36.05
CA ASP A 433 -99.89 -77.03 -36.29
C ASP A 433 -100.42 -76.93 -37.72
N LEU A 434 -99.65 -77.38 -38.72
CA LEU A 434 -100.08 -77.42 -40.13
C LEU A 434 -101.36 -78.26 -40.33
N ARG A 435 -101.44 -79.45 -39.72
CA ARG A 435 -102.61 -80.35 -39.83
C ARG A 435 -103.87 -79.68 -39.27
N ARG A 436 -103.77 -78.94 -38.16
CA ARG A 436 -104.89 -78.20 -37.55
C ARG A 436 -105.34 -77.00 -38.40
N LEU A 437 -104.42 -76.41 -39.17
CA LEU A 437 -104.69 -75.27 -40.05
C LEU A 437 -105.52 -75.67 -41.28
N GLU A 438 -105.34 -76.88 -41.80
CA GLU A 438 -106.14 -77.42 -42.92
C GLU A 438 -107.60 -77.69 -42.55
N GLU A 439 -107.88 -78.15 -41.32
CA GLU A 439 -109.25 -78.35 -40.82
C GLU A 439 -110.03 -77.03 -40.80
N LEU A 440 -109.42 -75.96 -40.29
CA LEU A 440 -110.02 -74.63 -40.21
C LEU A 440 -110.28 -74.02 -41.61
N ARG A 441 -109.41 -74.30 -42.60
CA ARG A 441 -109.58 -73.82 -43.98
C ARG A 441 -110.84 -74.36 -44.66
N LYS A 442 -111.26 -75.59 -44.34
CA LYS A 442 -112.49 -76.19 -44.92
C LYS A 442 -113.74 -75.45 -44.45
N LEU A 443 -113.88 -75.22 -43.14
CA LEU A 443 -114.98 -74.46 -42.54
C LEU A 443 -115.08 -73.03 -43.10
N MET A 444 -113.93 -72.35 -43.26
CA MET A 444 -113.88 -71.00 -43.84
C MET A 444 -114.37 -70.94 -45.30
N ALA A 445 -114.15 -71.99 -46.09
CA ALA A 445 -114.59 -72.04 -47.48
C ALA A 445 -116.12 -72.15 -47.61
N GLU A 446 -116.77 -72.92 -46.74
CA GLU A 446 -118.23 -73.08 -46.70
C GLU A 446 -118.94 -71.78 -46.28
N GLN A 447 -118.34 -71.03 -45.34
CA GLN A 447 -118.80 -69.70 -44.95
C GLN A 447 -118.75 -68.71 -46.13
N ALA A 448 -117.65 -68.72 -46.89
CA ALA A 448 -117.36 -67.74 -47.94
C ALA A 448 -118.30 -67.82 -49.17
N VAL A 449 -119.00 -68.93 -49.39
CA VAL A 449 -120.02 -69.03 -50.45
C VAL A 449 -121.24 -68.17 -50.10
N LYS A 450 -121.73 -68.28 -48.86
CA LYS A 450 -122.97 -67.62 -48.40
C LYS A 450 -122.85 -66.09 -48.36
N ASP A 451 -121.67 -65.57 -48.01
CA ASP A 451 -121.44 -64.11 -47.99
C ASP A 451 -121.33 -63.48 -49.39
N ARG A 452 -120.92 -64.23 -50.43
CA ARG A 452 -120.82 -63.69 -51.81
C ARG A 452 -122.16 -63.21 -52.36
N GLU A 453 -123.24 -63.92 -52.04
CA GLU A 453 -124.61 -63.58 -52.48
C GLU A 453 -125.10 -62.31 -51.77
N ARG A 454 -124.90 -62.25 -50.45
CA ARG A 454 -125.23 -61.11 -49.57
C ARG A 454 -124.51 -59.81 -49.98
N VAL A 455 -123.27 -59.89 -50.47
CA VAL A 455 -122.51 -58.71 -50.94
C VAL A 455 -123.07 -58.16 -52.25
N ARG A 456 -123.41 -59.02 -53.22
CA ARG A 456 -123.97 -58.57 -54.52
C ARG A 456 -125.25 -57.76 -54.36
N PHE A 457 -126.18 -58.23 -53.53
CA PHE A 457 -127.42 -57.51 -53.22
C PHE A 457 -127.17 -56.10 -52.65
N ARG A 458 -126.14 -55.96 -51.80
CA ARG A 458 -125.79 -54.66 -51.17
C ARG A 458 -125.08 -53.70 -52.11
N GLN A 459 -124.44 -54.16 -53.19
CA GLN A 459 -123.81 -53.28 -54.17
C GLN A 459 -124.84 -52.58 -55.06
N ALA A 460 -125.91 -53.28 -55.49
CA ALA A 460 -126.97 -52.69 -56.31
C ALA A 460 -127.68 -51.51 -55.60
N LEU A 461 -128.16 -51.74 -54.37
CA LEU A 461 -128.86 -50.75 -53.54
C LEU A 461 -128.02 -49.48 -53.23
N LEU A 462 -126.70 -49.55 -53.40
CA LEU A 462 -125.78 -48.42 -53.16
C LEU A 462 -125.57 -47.58 -54.43
N GLN A 463 -125.76 -48.15 -55.63
CA GLN A 463 -125.63 -47.41 -56.88
C GLN A 463 -126.84 -46.49 -57.13
N GLU A 464 -128.07 -46.94 -56.88
CA GLU A 464 -129.29 -46.12 -57.02
C GLU A 464 -129.21 -44.84 -56.16
N ARG A 465 -128.89 -45.01 -54.87
CA ARG A 465 -128.74 -43.91 -53.89
C ARG A 465 -127.60 -42.92 -54.21
N LEU A 466 -126.66 -43.29 -55.09
CA LEU A 466 -125.59 -42.41 -55.57
C LEU A 466 -125.98 -41.60 -56.82
N LEU A 467 -127.06 -41.97 -57.51
CA LEU A 467 -127.63 -41.20 -58.61
C LEU A 467 -128.60 -40.14 -58.07
N GLU A 468 -129.57 -40.54 -57.24
CA GLU A 468 -130.56 -39.65 -56.61
C GLU A 468 -129.89 -38.43 -55.92
N LYS A 469 -128.79 -38.67 -55.19
CA LYS A 469 -128.03 -37.61 -54.50
C LYS A 469 -127.33 -36.61 -55.43
N LYS A 470 -126.98 -36.99 -56.66
CA LYS A 470 -126.32 -36.08 -57.61
C LYS A 470 -127.31 -35.11 -58.23
N GLU A 471 -128.54 -35.56 -58.49
CA GLU A 471 -129.59 -34.72 -59.06
C GLU A 471 -130.08 -33.67 -58.06
N LEU A 472 -130.25 -34.06 -56.78
CA LEU A 472 -130.59 -33.13 -55.69
C LEU A 472 -129.53 -32.02 -55.52
N ALA A 473 -128.24 -32.38 -55.45
CA ALA A 473 -127.16 -31.42 -55.25
C ALA A 473 -127.04 -30.37 -56.38
N LEU A 474 -127.38 -30.73 -57.63
CA LEU A 474 -127.43 -29.80 -58.76
C LEU A 474 -128.62 -28.83 -58.71
N GLY A 475 -129.70 -29.20 -58.02
CA GLY A 475 -130.82 -28.31 -57.72
C GLY A 475 -130.48 -27.31 -56.60
N GLU A 476 -129.88 -27.80 -55.51
CA GLU A 476 -129.57 -27.00 -54.32
C GLU A 476 -128.55 -25.88 -54.63
N ALA A 477 -127.45 -26.18 -55.33
CA ALA A 477 -126.43 -25.18 -55.67
C ALA A 477 -126.98 -23.97 -56.44
N ARG A 478 -127.95 -24.18 -57.35
CA ARG A 478 -128.61 -23.10 -58.11
C ARG A 478 -129.51 -22.23 -57.24
N ALA A 479 -130.04 -22.77 -56.14
CA ALA A 479 -130.84 -22.02 -55.18
C ALA A 479 -129.97 -21.17 -54.24
N GLU A 480 -128.77 -21.64 -53.89
CA GLU A 480 -127.85 -20.92 -52.99
C GLU A 480 -127.23 -19.67 -53.64
N GLU A 481 -126.79 -19.73 -54.91
CA GLU A 481 -126.32 -18.54 -55.64
C GLU A 481 -127.37 -17.41 -55.72
N ALA A 482 -128.66 -17.78 -55.79
CA ALA A 482 -129.78 -16.84 -55.80
C ALA A 482 -130.12 -16.30 -54.39
N ARG A 483 -129.58 -16.91 -53.34
CA ARG A 483 -129.82 -16.59 -51.93
C ARG A 483 -128.71 -15.72 -51.34
N GLU A 484 -127.45 -15.97 -51.67
CA GLU A 484 -126.31 -15.15 -51.23
C GLU A 484 -126.43 -13.70 -51.72
N LYS A 485 -126.80 -13.51 -52.99
CA LYS A 485 -127.06 -12.18 -53.60
C LYS A 485 -128.17 -11.39 -52.90
N ARG A 486 -129.01 -12.02 -52.06
CA ARG A 486 -130.00 -11.34 -51.19
C ARG A 486 -129.48 -11.09 -49.77
N LEU A 487 -128.54 -11.92 -49.29
CA LEU A 487 -127.99 -11.83 -47.94
C LEU A 487 -126.88 -10.78 -47.82
N GLU A 488 -126.09 -10.54 -48.87
CA GLU A 488 -125.10 -9.44 -48.86
C GLU A 488 -125.77 -8.06 -48.75
N ALA A 489 -126.92 -7.86 -49.39
CA ALA A 489 -127.72 -6.64 -49.27
C ALA A 489 -128.24 -6.38 -47.84
N LEU A 490 -128.45 -7.45 -47.04
CA LEU A 490 -128.87 -7.34 -45.63
C LEU A 490 -127.69 -7.18 -44.67
N ARG A 491 -126.52 -7.77 -44.97
CA ARG A 491 -125.32 -7.73 -44.11
C ARG A 491 -124.72 -6.33 -43.92
N GLN A 492 -125.15 -5.32 -44.69
CA GLN A 492 -124.76 -3.92 -44.49
C GLN A 492 -125.56 -3.20 -43.39
N GLN A 493 -126.60 -3.84 -42.81
CA GLN A 493 -127.50 -3.22 -41.85
C GLN A 493 -127.47 -3.90 -40.47
N VAL A 494 -126.87 -3.20 -39.48
CA VAL A 494 -126.92 -3.45 -38.01
C VAL A 494 -126.06 -4.59 -37.42
N ALA A 495 -125.31 -4.29 -36.34
CA ALA A 495 -124.55 -5.24 -35.47
C ALA A 495 -124.19 -4.60 -34.09
N VAL A 496 -123.86 -5.38 -33.03
CA VAL A 496 -123.01 -5.10 -31.80
C VAL A 496 -123.24 -6.16 -30.64
N VAL A 497 -122.47 -6.14 -29.51
CA VAL A 497 -121.99 -7.31 -28.69
C VAL A 497 -121.83 -7.06 -27.15
N ALA A 498 -121.93 -8.09 -26.27
CA ALA A 498 -121.43 -8.17 -24.84
C ALA A 498 -121.46 -9.63 -24.23
N ARG A 499 -121.13 -9.99 -22.95
CA ARG A 499 -119.88 -9.95 -22.10
C ARG A 499 -119.92 -11.02 -20.92
N PRO A 500 -118.80 -11.39 -20.20
CA PRO A 500 -118.71 -12.47 -19.17
C PRO A 500 -118.21 -12.06 -17.73
N ASP A 501 -117.98 -13.03 -16.79
CA ASP A 501 -117.71 -12.86 -15.32
C ASP A 501 -116.53 -13.74 -14.73
N PRO A 502 -115.80 -13.36 -13.63
CA PRO A 502 -114.49 -13.95 -13.28
C PRO A 502 -114.19 -14.43 -11.82
N ALA A 503 -115.17 -14.79 -10.97
CA ALA A 503 -114.90 -14.98 -9.52
C ALA A 503 -114.20 -16.29 -9.04
N ARG A 504 -114.07 -17.34 -9.87
CA ARG A 504 -113.78 -18.72 -9.39
C ARG A 504 -112.29 -19.11 -9.25
N ALA A 505 -111.35 -18.20 -9.49
CA ALA A 505 -109.96 -18.56 -9.81
C ALA A 505 -108.93 -18.53 -8.66
N VAL A 506 -109.31 -18.13 -7.43
CA VAL A 506 -108.33 -17.69 -6.40
C VAL A 506 -108.60 -18.32 -5.02
N ALA A 507 -108.24 -19.60 -4.82
CA ALA A 507 -108.31 -20.26 -3.50
C ALA A 507 -107.28 -21.40 -3.35
N ASP A 508 -106.53 -21.40 -2.24
CA ASP A 508 -105.46 -22.38 -1.95
C ASP A 508 -105.95 -23.66 -1.27
N THR A 509 -105.16 -24.74 -1.37
CA THR A 509 -105.52 -26.08 -0.90
C THR A 509 -104.47 -26.73 0.02
N VAL A 510 -104.82 -27.90 0.59
CA VAL A 510 -104.25 -28.50 1.80
C VAL A 510 -102.72 -28.72 1.78
N ALA A 511 -102.09 -28.85 0.61
CA ALA A 511 -100.66 -29.16 0.48
C ALA A 511 -99.71 -28.08 1.06
N SER A 512 -100.16 -26.84 1.23
CA SER A 512 -99.31 -25.73 1.71
C SER A 512 -98.94 -25.83 3.20
N LYS A 513 -99.78 -26.45 4.03
CA LYS A 513 -99.62 -26.44 5.50
C LYS A 513 -98.53 -27.37 6.04
N ALA A 514 -98.03 -28.31 5.23
CA ALA A 514 -97.05 -29.31 5.67
C ALA A 514 -95.59 -28.81 5.78
N ARG A 515 -95.31 -27.53 5.50
CA ARG A 515 -93.94 -26.97 5.51
C ARG A 515 -93.51 -26.30 6.84
N MET A 516 -94.41 -26.12 7.79
CA MET A 516 -94.14 -25.43 9.06
C MET A 516 -93.80 -26.44 10.17
N GLY A 517 -92.57 -26.94 10.19
CA GLY A 517 -92.11 -27.92 11.17
C GLY A 517 -91.93 -27.34 12.58
N VAL A 518 -92.43 -28.04 13.60
CA VAL A 518 -92.31 -27.68 15.03
C VAL A 518 -92.16 -28.97 15.85
N GLY A 519 -91.19 -29.02 16.79
CA GLY A 519 -91.34 -29.84 17.99
C GLY A 519 -90.46 -31.09 18.20
N THR A 520 -89.16 -31.06 17.92
CA THR A 520 -88.17 -31.91 18.62
C THR A 520 -86.96 -31.09 19.06
N LYS A 521 -86.33 -31.50 20.17
CA LYS A 521 -85.17 -30.81 20.78
C LYS A 521 -83.89 -31.63 20.61
N GLU A 522 -82.76 -30.94 20.77
CA GLU A 522 -81.46 -31.45 21.21
C GLU A 522 -80.84 -32.61 20.41
N GLU A 523 -79.92 -32.28 19.50
CA GLU A 523 -78.49 -32.58 19.68
C GLU A 523 -77.62 -31.96 18.56
N PHE A 524 -76.48 -31.35 18.92
CA PHE A 524 -75.61 -30.61 17.99
C PHE A 524 -74.77 -31.54 17.11
N HIS A 525 -75.35 -31.99 16.00
CA HIS A 525 -74.63 -32.69 14.95
C HIS A 525 -74.13 -31.70 13.88
N LEU A 526 -72.83 -31.81 13.52
CA LEU A 526 -72.18 -30.97 12.51
C LEU A 526 -72.98 -30.99 11.20
N GLN A 527 -73.40 -29.81 10.73
CA GLN A 527 -74.18 -29.69 9.50
C GLN A 527 -73.38 -30.21 8.31
N LYS A 528 -73.89 -31.26 7.65
CA LYS A 528 -73.52 -31.54 6.26
C LYS A 528 -73.90 -30.30 5.43
N PRO A 529 -73.01 -29.79 4.55
CA PRO A 529 -73.40 -28.72 3.64
C PRO A 529 -74.55 -29.20 2.75
N LEU A 530 -75.50 -28.30 2.45
CA LEU A 530 -76.69 -28.58 1.65
C LEU A 530 -76.37 -29.02 0.20
N PHE A 531 -75.12 -28.87 -0.23
CA PHE A 531 -74.60 -29.29 -1.53
C PHE A 531 -73.25 -29.99 -1.36
N VAL A 532 -72.95 -30.94 -2.24
CA VAL A 532 -71.63 -31.60 -2.26
C VAL A 532 -70.59 -30.59 -2.73
N LEU A 533 -69.69 -30.18 -1.82
CA LEU A 533 -68.58 -29.30 -2.14
C LEU A 533 -67.50 -30.10 -2.90
N HIS A 534 -67.45 -29.94 -4.22
CA HIS A 534 -66.41 -30.49 -5.09
C HIS A 534 -65.10 -29.67 -5.01
N THR A 535 -64.61 -29.45 -3.79
CA THR A 535 -63.32 -28.83 -3.50
C THR A 535 -62.21 -29.87 -3.45
N TYR A 536 -60.95 -29.45 -3.64
CA TYR A 536 -59.80 -30.33 -3.48
C TYR A 536 -59.67 -30.80 -2.02
N SER A 537 -59.36 -32.09 -1.82
CA SER A 537 -58.94 -32.59 -0.51
C SER A 537 -57.49 -32.19 -0.22
N GLU A 538 -57.09 -32.19 1.06
CA GLU A 538 -55.71 -31.92 1.49
C GLU A 538 -54.70 -32.84 0.78
N GLU A 539 -55.02 -34.14 0.66
CA GLU A 539 -54.24 -35.12 -0.10
C GLU A 539 -54.11 -34.76 -1.60
N GLN A 540 -55.18 -34.21 -2.21
CA GLN A 540 -55.15 -33.78 -3.61
C GLN A 540 -54.27 -32.53 -3.81
N VAL A 541 -54.21 -31.64 -2.82
CA VAL A 541 -53.32 -30.46 -2.80
C VAL A 541 -51.86 -30.89 -2.59
N ILE A 542 -51.58 -31.70 -1.56
CA ILE A 542 -50.24 -32.21 -1.23
C ILE A 542 -49.67 -33.13 -2.33
N SER A 543 -50.52 -33.72 -3.18
CA SER A 543 -50.06 -34.55 -4.32
C SER A 543 -49.56 -33.78 -5.56
N ASP A 544 -49.42 -32.45 -5.52
CA ASP A 544 -48.67 -31.71 -6.55
C ASP A 544 -47.15 -31.70 -6.28
N PRO A 545 -46.30 -32.14 -7.23
CA PRO A 545 -44.86 -32.20 -7.03
C PRO A 545 -44.21 -30.82 -6.83
N ARG A 546 -44.77 -29.73 -7.41
CA ARG A 546 -44.26 -28.37 -7.16
C ARG A 546 -44.50 -27.96 -5.72
N LEU A 547 -45.69 -28.21 -5.17
CA LEU A 547 -46.00 -27.87 -3.78
C LEU A 547 -45.12 -28.65 -2.80
N ARG A 548 -44.88 -29.94 -3.04
CA ARG A 548 -43.99 -30.76 -2.19
C ARG A 548 -42.55 -30.25 -2.18
N VAL A 549 -42.01 -29.84 -3.33
CA VAL A 549 -40.65 -29.27 -3.40
C VAL A 549 -40.61 -27.87 -2.77
N GLU A 550 -41.66 -27.07 -2.92
CA GLU A 550 -41.76 -25.74 -2.30
C GLU A 550 -41.80 -25.84 -0.76
N LEU A 551 -42.61 -26.75 -0.21
CA LEU A 551 -42.68 -27.02 1.23
C LEU A 551 -41.34 -27.52 1.78
N ALA A 552 -40.69 -28.49 1.12
CA ALA A 552 -39.36 -28.96 1.53
C ALA A 552 -38.29 -27.84 1.48
N LEU A 553 -38.39 -26.91 0.53
CA LEU A 553 -37.53 -25.72 0.47
C LEU A 553 -37.89 -24.66 1.53
N ARG A 554 -39.10 -24.63 2.07
CA ARG A 554 -39.45 -23.83 3.26
C ARG A 554 -38.93 -24.45 4.54
N GLU A 555 -39.13 -25.77 4.71
CA GLU A 555 -38.63 -26.55 5.86
C GLU A 555 -37.10 -26.46 5.97
N ALA A 556 -36.39 -26.55 4.85
CA ALA A 556 -34.94 -26.33 4.78
C ALA A 556 -34.53 -24.83 4.82
N GLY A 557 -35.47 -23.89 4.95
CA GLY A 557 -35.23 -22.44 4.94
C GLY A 557 -34.85 -21.83 3.57
N LEU A 558 -34.42 -22.65 2.60
CA LEU A 558 -33.85 -22.24 1.31
C LEU A 558 -34.80 -21.51 0.34
N HIS A 559 -36.11 -21.48 0.58
CA HIS A 559 -37.16 -20.94 -0.31
C HIS A 559 -36.91 -19.54 -0.92
N LYS A 560 -36.10 -18.67 -0.31
CA LYS A 560 -35.77 -17.33 -0.84
C LYS A 560 -34.52 -17.27 -1.73
N THR A 561 -33.74 -18.35 -1.81
CA THR A 561 -32.47 -18.41 -2.54
C THR A 561 -32.64 -18.44 -4.07
N LEU A 562 -31.59 -18.08 -4.82
CA LEU A 562 -31.56 -18.27 -6.27
C LEU A 562 -31.65 -19.76 -6.65
N TYR A 563 -31.01 -20.64 -5.86
CA TYR A 563 -31.11 -22.09 -6.00
C TYR A 563 -32.56 -22.58 -5.93
N ALA A 564 -33.35 -22.12 -4.97
CA ALA A 564 -34.78 -22.47 -4.89
C ALA A 564 -35.57 -22.02 -6.14
N LYS A 565 -35.25 -20.84 -6.72
CA LYS A 565 -35.88 -20.38 -7.97
C LYS A 565 -35.50 -21.26 -9.16
N GLU A 566 -34.22 -21.64 -9.30
CA GLU A 566 -33.77 -22.55 -10.36
C GLU A 566 -34.38 -23.95 -10.24
N VAL A 567 -34.47 -24.50 -9.03
CA VAL A 567 -35.09 -25.80 -8.78
C VAL A 567 -36.58 -25.74 -9.14
N MET A 568 -37.32 -24.75 -8.63
CA MET A 568 -38.76 -24.60 -8.89
C MET A 568 -39.09 -24.35 -10.36
N ALA A 569 -38.20 -23.69 -11.11
CA ALA A 569 -38.34 -23.53 -12.57
C ALA A 569 -38.22 -24.87 -13.32
N ARG A 570 -37.40 -25.81 -12.83
CA ARG A 570 -37.17 -27.13 -13.47
C ARG A 570 -38.22 -28.18 -13.10
N VAL A 571 -38.97 -28.02 -12.00
CA VAL A 571 -40.05 -28.96 -11.64
C VAL A 571 -41.26 -28.75 -12.58
N PRO A 572 -41.72 -29.78 -13.33
CA PRO A 572 -42.90 -29.64 -14.19
C PRO A 572 -44.21 -29.57 -13.38
N PRO A 573 -45.24 -28.87 -13.86
CA PRO A 573 -46.57 -28.90 -13.24
C PRO A 573 -47.25 -30.27 -13.44
N ARG A 574 -48.11 -30.70 -12.50
CA ARG A 574 -48.80 -32.00 -12.55
C ARG A 574 -49.68 -32.22 -13.79
N ARG A 575 -50.10 -31.13 -14.45
CA ARG A 575 -50.68 -31.13 -15.80
C ARG A 575 -49.91 -30.11 -16.63
N PRO A 576 -49.47 -30.44 -17.87
CA PRO A 576 -48.91 -29.45 -18.77
C PRO A 576 -49.98 -28.39 -19.12
N PRO A 577 -49.57 -27.17 -19.54
CA PRO A 577 -50.51 -26.22 -20.13
C PRO A 577 -51.22 -26.83 -21.34
N ARG A 578 -52.41 -26.32 -21.68
CA ARG A 578 -53.08 -26.71 -22.94
C ARG A 578 -52.26 -26.18 -24.12
N ARG A 579 -52.27 -26.89 -25.24
CA ARG A 579 -51.58 -26.48 -26.48
C ARG A 579 -51.98 -25.08 -26.98
N GLU A 580 -53.21 -24.67 -26.69
CA GLU A 580 -53.75 -23.34 -27.02
C GLU A 580 -53.15 -22.19 -26.18
N THR A 581 -52.44 -22.50 -25.09
CA THR A 581 -51.78 -21.50 -24.21
C THR A 581 -50.25 -21.60 -24.21
N GLU A 582 -49.65 -22.24 -25.23
CA GLU A 582 -48.20 -22.21 -25.47
C GLU A 582 -47.78 -20.84 -26.03
N SER A 583 -47.22 -19.97 -25.18
CA SER A 583 -46.73 -18.66 -25.61
C SER A 583 -45.42 -18.77 -26.40
N THR A 584 -45.39 -18.19 -27.59
CA THR A 584 -44.23 -18.21 -28.51
C THR A 584 -43.01 -17.39 -28.04
N ALA A 585 -43.08 -16.78 -26.84
CA ALA A 585 -42.04 -15.92 -26.29
C ALA A 585 -40.86 -16.67 -25.64
N LEU A 586 -40.88 -18.01 -25.61
CA LEU A 586 -39.80 -18.85 -25.06
C LEU A 586 -39.46 -20.01 -26.02
N LYS A 587 -38.66 -19.70 -27.03
CA LYS A 587 -37.88 -20.63 -27.84
C LYS A 587 -36.44 -20.12 -27.95
#